data_AF-A0A1M5RPW0-F1
#
_entry.id   AF-A0A1M5RPW0-F1
#
_cell.length_a   1.000
_cell.length_b   1.000
_cell.length_c   1.000
_cell.angle_alpha   90.00
_cell.angle_beta   90.00
_cell.angle_gamma   90.00
#
_symmetry.space_group_name_H-M   'P 1'
#
loop_
_entity.id
_entity.type
_entity.pdbx_description
1 polymer ?
#
loop_
_entity_poly.entity_id
_entity_poly.type
_entity_poly.pdbx_seq_one_letter_code
_entity_poly.pdbx_strand_id
1 'polypeptide(L)' 'LDRRFNIATRAGYHCAALVHRFLGTVEFGGTLRISLGYFNEKREIEYFIESLKSIVF' A
#
# COMPACT_ATOMS: atom_id res chain seq x y z
N LEU A 1 -4.36 7.51 -1.67
CA LEU A 1 -5.39 6.56 -1.15
C LEU A 1 -6.17 7.18 -0.01
N ASP A 2 -5.51 7.57 1.08
CA ASP A 2 -6.11 8.23 2.26
C ASP A 2 -7.12 9.35 1.93
N ARG A 3 -6.68 10.51 1.41
CA ARG A 3 -7.58 11.67 1.20
C ARG A 3 -8.74 11.48 0.23
N ARG A 4 -8.58 10.64 -0.81
CA ARG A 4 -9.57 10.51 -1.90
C ARG A 4 -10.51 9.31 -1.73
N PHE A 5 -10.00 8.24 -1.14
CA PHE A 5 -10.71 6.96 -1.02
C PHE A 5 -10.91 6.54 0.44
N ASN A 6 -10.39 7.32 1.41
CA ASN A 6 -10.44 6.98 2.83
C ASN A 6 -9.84 5.59 3.13
N ILE A 7 -8.75 5.24 2.43
CA ILE A 7 -8.03 3.98 2.63
C ILE A 7 -6.68 4.23 3.30
N ALA A 8 -6.54 3.72 4.52
CA ALA A 8 -5.29 3.74 5.27
C ALA A 8 -4.29 2.75 4.66
N THR A 9 -3.12 3.26 4.29
CA THR A 9 -1.96 2.49 3.82
C THR A 9 -0.70 3.11 4.39
N ARG A 10 0.42 2.39 4.34
CA ARG A 10 1.72 2.95 4.74
C ARG A 10 2.66 2.96 3.54
N ALA A 11 3.23 4.11 3.21
CA ALA A 11 4.30 4.22 2.23
C ALA A 11 5.66 4.34 2.94
N GLY A 12 6.72 3.95 2.24
CA GLY A 12 8.11 4.15 2.68
C GLY A 12 8.87 2.86 2.89
N TYR A 13 9.88 2.92 3.76
CA TYR A 13 10.80 1.80 4.02
C TYR A 13 10.36 0.84 5.11
N HIS A 14 9.27 1.12 5.82
CA HIS A 14 8.71 0.27 6.89
C HIS A 14 9.72 -0.16 7.97
N CYS A 15 10.69 0.71 8.29
CA CYS A 15 11.82 0.43 9.18
C CYS A 15 12.72 -0.74 8.73
N ALA A 16 12.68 -1.12 7.45
CA ALA A 16 13.40 -2.25 6.85
C ALA A 16 14.28 -1.80 5.67
N ALA A 17 15.07 -0.73 5.85
CA ALA A 17 15.84 -0.11 4.77
C ALA A 17 16.78 -1.09 4.02
N LEU A 18 17.33 -2.11 4.69
CA LEU A 18 18.17 -3.13 4.05
C LEU A 18 17.36 -4.02 3.08
N VAL A 19 16.11 -4.35 3.42
CA VAL A 19 15.21 -5.12 2.56
C VAL A 19 14.90 -4.34 1.29
N HIS A 20 14.69 -3.03 1.40
CA HIS A 20 14.45 -2.19 0.22
C HIS A 20 15.66 -2.10 -0.71
N ARG A 21 16.88 -2.18 -0.16
CA ARG A 21 18.13 -2.30 -0.94
C ARG A 21 18.15 -3.60 -1.75
N PHE A 22 17.81 -4.72 -1.10
CA PHE A 22 17.72 -6.03 -1.75
C PHE A 22 16.61 -6.09 -2.82
N LEU A 23 15.45 -5.51 -2.53
CA LEU A 23 14.31 -5.46 -3.46
C LEU A 23 14.45 -4.44 -4.59
N GLY A 24 15.53 -3.65 -4.62
CA GLY A 24 15.73 -2.61 -5.64
C GLY A 24 14.70 -1.47 -5.56
N THR A 25 14.16 -1.19 -4.37
CA THR A 25 13.08 -0.18 -4.20
C THR A 25 13.55 1.12 -3.58
N VAL A 26 14.87 1.30 -3.39
CA VAL A 26 15.45 2.50 -2.79
C VAL A 26 15.19 3.75 -3.63
N GLU A 27 15.34 3.66 -4.95
CA GLU A 27 15.13 4.79 -5.87
C GLU A 27 13.66 5.28 -5.88
N PHE A 28 12.72 4.39 -5.55
CA PHE A 28 11.30 4.70 -5.43
C PHE A 28 10.88 5.18 -4.04
N GLY A 29 11.82 5.29 -3.09
CA GLY A 29 11.52 5.65 -1.70
C GLY A 29 10.84 4.54 -0.89
N GLY A 30 10.91 3.29 -1.38
CA GLY A 30 10.36 2.11 -0.72
C GLY A 30 9.13 1.53 -1.43
N THR A 31 8.15 1.06 -0.65
CA THR A 31 6.92 0.46 -1.19
C THR A 31 5.67 1.00 -0.51
N LEU A 32 4.54 0.83 -1.17
CA LEU A 32 3.23 0.95 -0.54
C LEU A 32 2.85 -0.39 0.10
N ARG A 33 2.44 -0.37 1.37
CA ARG A 33 2.01 -1.55 2.12
C ARG A 33 0.57 -1.40 2.59
N ILE A 34 -0.22 -2.44 2.32
CA ILE A 34 -1.50 -2.70 2.97
C ILE A 34 -1.33 -3.89 3.92
N SER A 35 -2.04 -3.87 5.05
CA SER A 35 -1.97 -4.94 6.06
C SER A 35 -3.37 -5.20 6.56
N LEU A 36 -3.87 -6.41 6.31
CA LEU A 36 -5.21 -6.83 6.72
C LEU A 36 -5.19 -7.20 8.21
N GLY A 37 -6.26 -6.84 8.92
CA GLY A 37 -6.56 -7.25 10.28
C GLY A 37 -7.84 -8.10 10.33
N TYR A 38 -8.15 -8.62 11.52
CA TYR A 38 -9.31 -9.50 11.75
C TYR A 38 -10.65 -8.86 11.33
N PHE A 39 -10.78 -7.55 11.50
CA PHE A 39 -12.02 -6.83 11.20
C PHE A 39 -12.17 -6.43 9.74
N ASN A 40 -11.16 -6.70 8.90
CA ASN A 40 -11.29 -6.36 7.49
C ASN A 40 -12.25 -7.30 6.77
N GLU A 41 -13.06 -6.72 5.89
CA GLU A 41 -14.03 -7.45 5.10
C GLU A 41 -13.62 -7.55 3.65
N LYS A 42 -14.08 -8.60 2.95
CA LYS A 42 -13.78 -8.83 1.53
C LYS A 42 -14.18 -7.63 0.66
N ARG A 43 -15.31 -6.97 0.96
CA ARG A 43 -15.75 -5.77 0.25
C ARG A 43 -14.76 -4.60 0.34
N GLU A 44 -14.03 -4.48 1.45
CA GLU A 44 -13.03 -3.42 1.62
C GLU A 44 -11.79 -3.70 0.77
N ILE A 45 -11.43 -4.98 0.61
CA ILE A 45 -10.34 -5.42 -0.27
C ILE A 45 -10.70 -5.14 -1.73
N GLU A 46 -11.95 -5.46 -2.13
CA GLU A 46 -12.46 -5.17 -3.48
C GLU A 46 -12.47 -3.66 -3.75
N TYR A 47 -12.93 -2.85 -2.79
CA TYR A 47 -12.90 -1.39 -2.88
C TYR A 47 -11.47 -0.84 -3.01
N PHE A 48 -10.51 -1.42 -2.30
CA PHE A 48 -9.09 -1.07 -2.43
C PHE A 48 -8.54 -1.36 -3.82
N ILE A 49 -8.85 -2.53 -4.39
CA ILE A 49 -8.40 -2.93 -5.72
C ILE A 49 -8.96 -1.96 -6.78
N GLU A 50 -10.26 -1.66 -6.73
CA GLU A 50 -10.88 -0.73 -7.69
C GLU A 50 -10.35 0.70 -7.54
N SER A 51 -10.12 1.16 -6.30
CA SER A 51 -9.50 2.46 -6.04
C SER A 51 -8.08 2.53 -6.61
N LEU A 52 -7.28 1.47 -6.48
CA LEU A 52 -5.95 1.39 -7.08
C LEU A 52 -5.98 1.41 -8.60
N LYS A 53 -6.89 0.65 -9.23
CA LYS A 53 -7.06 0.65 -10.69
C LYS A 53 -7.34 2.05 -11.22
N SER A 54 -8.17 2.84 -10.51
CA SER A 54 -8.48 4.22 -10.91
C SER A 54 -7.33 5.24 -10.80
N ILE A 55 -6.18 4.84 -10.24
CA ILE A 55 -4.97 5.67 -10.14
C ILE A 55 -3.92 5.24 -11.16
N VAL A 56 -3.81 3.94 -11.41
CA VAL A 56 -2.78 3.35 -12.28
C VAL A 56 -3.19 3.37 -13.76
N PHE A 57 -4.50 3.48 -14.04
CA PHE A 57 -5.08 3.67 -15.37
C PHE A 57 -5.79 5.02 -15.46
#